data_AF-A0AB34YXG3-F1
#
_entry.id   AF-A0AB34YXG3-F1
#
_cell.length_a   1.000
_cell.length_b   1.000
_cell.length_c   1.000
_cell.angle_alpha   90.00
_cell.angle_beta   90.00
_cell.angle_gamma   90.00
#
_symmetry.space_group_name_H-M   'P 1'
#
loop_
_entity.id
_entity.type
_entity.pdbx_description
1 polymer ?
#
loop_
_entity_poly.entity_id
_entity_poly.type
_entity_poly.pdbx_seq_one_letter_code
_entity_poly.pdbx_strand_id
1 'polypeptide(L)'
;MVHVNIDPATDIESDGLVPNITAYEDASFPAHRLRMLGAKTTCKDRWRQIINEVERIRTKHRLTLQEDVSEAQFREMTEVGVRLVVPAGIHDAYLQAVRPHLITLEEFIGDVRTA
;
A
#
# COMPACT_ATOMS: atom_id res chain seq x y z
N MET A 1 1.80 4.43 22.83
CA MET A 1 1.01 3.22 22.54
C MET A 1 -0.10 3.66 21.61
N VAL A 2 0.07 3.48 20.29
CA VAL A 2 -0.97 3.84 19.33
C VAL A 2 -2.02 2.74 19.40
N HIS A 3 -3.18 3.05 19.96
CA HIS A 3 -4.34 2.16 19.91
C HIS A 3 -4.92 2.26 18.50
N VAL A 4 -4.84 1.17 17.74
CA VAL A 4 -5.57 1.01 16.47
C VAL A 4 -6.84 0.23 16.80
N ASN A 5 -7.98 0.90 16.84
CA ASN A 5 -9.29 0.25 16.86
C ASN A 5 -9.61 -0.17 15.42
N ILE A 6 -9.93 -1.44 15.22
CA ILE A 6 -10.25 -2.02 13.92
C ILE A 6 -11.78 -2.14 13.85
N ASP A 7 -12.45 -1.22 13.15
CA ASP A 7 -13.85 -1.37 12.79
C ASP A 7 -13.97 -2.30 11.55
N PRO A 8 -14.79 -3.36 11.59
CA PRO A 8 -14.91 -4.32 10.49
C PRO A 8 -15.61 -3.79 9.22
N ALA A 9 -16.13 -2.56 9.21
CA ALA A 9 -16.91 -2.02 8.09
C ALA A 9 -16.15 -1.10 7.13
N THR A 10 -14.93 -0.64 7.47
CA THR A 10 -14.18 0.31 6.62
C THR A 10 -12.68 -0.02 6.64
N ASP A 11 -12.14 -0.57 5.54
CA ASP A 11 -10.71 -0.95 5.47
C ASP A 11 -9.77 0.28 5.50
N ILE A 12 -10.29 1.48 5.22
CA ILE A 12 -9.56 2.77 5.26
C ILE A 12 -8.96 3.08 6.62
N GLU A 13 -9.67 2.79 7.72
CA GLU A 13 -9.17 3.10 9.07
C GLU A 13 -7.95 2.26 9.44
N SER A 14 -7.78 1.08 8.82
CA SER A 14 -6.59 0.24 8.99
C SER A 14 -5.43 0.68 8.10
N ASP A 15 -5.65 1.56 7.13
CA ASP A 15 -4.61 2.04 6.22
C ASP A 15 -3.86 3.23 6.85
N GLY A 16 -2.54 3.13 6.92
CA GLY A 16 -1.70 4.20 7.43
C GLY A 16 -1.65 5.37 6.45
N LEU A 17 -2.51 6.38 6.62
CA LEU A 17 -2.46 7.64 5.87
C LEU A 17 -1.32 8.53 6.36
N VAL A 18 -0.60 9.11 5.41
CA VAL A 18 0.52 10.03 5.66
C VAL A 18 0.27 11.33 4.89
N PRO A 19 0.42 12.51 5.52
CA PRO A 19 0.89 12.69 6.91
C PRO A 19 -0.18 12.42 7.98
N ASN A 20 -1.47 12.59 7.66
CA ASN A 20 -2.61 12.29 8.53
C ASN A 20 -3.93 12.43 7.75
N ILE A 21 -5.05 12.07 8.39
CA ILE A 21 -6.39 12.18 7.80
C ILE A 21 -6.79 13.63 7.47
N THR A 22 -6.44 14.60 8.31
CA THR A 22 -6.78 16.01 8.06
C THR A 22 -6.16 16.54 6.76
N ALA A 23 -4.91 16.17 6.47
CA ALA A 23 -4.27 16.50 5.20
C ALA A 23 -4.94 15.78 4.00
N TYR A 24 -5.41 14.55 4.22
CA TYR A 24 -6.20 13.80 3.22
C TYR A 24 -7.61 14.36 3.01
N GLU A 25 -8.21 15.05 3.97
CA GLU A 25 -9.52 15.70 3.81
C GLU A 25 -9.39 17.13 3.24
N ASP A 26 -8.26 17.79 3.45
CA ASP A 26 -7.99 19.13 2.94
C ASP A 26 -7.70 19.11 1.43
N ALA A 27 -8.69 19.49 0.62
CA ALA A 27 -8.58 19.56 -0.83
C ALA A 27 -7.46 20.50 -1.34
N SER A 28 -7.01 21.46 -0.53
CA SER A 28 -5.89 22.36 -0.86
C SER A 28 -4.52 21.71 -0.62
N PHE A 29 -4.46 20.66 0.20
CA PHE A 29 -3.23 19.90 0.42
C PHE A 29 -2.81 19.18 -0.89
N PRO A 30 -1.52 19.23 -1.27
CA PRO A 30 -1.05 18.62 -2.50
C PRO A 30 -1.18 17.10 -2.47
N ALA A 31 -1.99 16.53 -3.39
CA ALA A 31 -2.24 15.09 -3.45
C ALA A 31 -0.98 14.24 -3.67
N HIS A 32 0.04 14.79 -4.36
CA HIS A 32 1.32 14.12 -4.58
C HIS A 32 2.18 13.97 -3.31
N ARG A 33 1.78 14.60 -2.19
CA ARG A 33 2.41 14.43 -0.87
C ARG A 33 1.66 13.44 0.02
N LEU A 34 0.47 13.01 -0.39
CA LEU A 34 -0.28 12.00 0.34
C LEU A 34 0.31 10.63 0.06
N ARG A 35 0.42 9.80 1.09
CA ARG A 35 0.71 8.37 0.97
C ARG A 35 -0.29 7.57 1.79
N MET A 36 -0.52 6.33 1.39
CA MET A 36 -1.25 5.34 2.17
C MET A 36 -0.43 4.06 2.19
N LEU A 37 -0.46 3.35 3.32
CA LEU A 37 0.12 2.02 3.46
C LEU A 37 -0.88 1.07 4.13
N GLY A 38 -1.39 0.13 3.34
CA GLY A 38 -2.24 -0.95 3.87
C GLY A 38 -1.38 -2.15 4.23
N ALA A 39 -1.34 -2.52 5.51
CA ALA A 39 -0.55 -3.66 5.98
C ALA A 39 -1.42 -4.92 6.04
N LYS A 40 -1.08 -5.94 5.24
CA LYS A 40 -1.78 -7.23 5.25
C LYS A 40 -0.76 -8.36 5.14
N THR A 41 -0.81 -9.32 6.07
CA THR A 41 0.11 -10.47 6.09
C THR A 41 0.05 -11.30 4.81
N THR A 42 -1.11 -11.35 4.15
CA THR A 42 -1.30 -12.01 2.85
C THR A 42 -1.97 -11.09 1.82
N CYS A 43 -1.77 -11.38 0.54
CA CYS A 43 -2.36 -10.71 -0.61
C CYS A 43 -3.73 -11.30 -1.02
N LYS A 44 -4.28 -12.25 -0.25
CA LYS A 44 -5.58 -12.88 -0.55
C LYS A 44 -6.74 -11.91 -0.29
N ASP A 45 -7.44 -11.58 -1.38
CA ASP A 45 -8.71 -10.86 -1.52
C ASP A 45 -8.93 -9.55 -0.73
N ARG A 46 -9.90 -8.76 -1.19
CA ARG A 46 -10.29 -7.40 -0.73
C ARG A 46 -9.36 -6.22 -1.07
N TRP A 47 -8.22 -6.42 -1.75
CA TRP A 47 -7.45 -5.28 -2.27
C TRP A 47 -8.24 -4.40 -3.25
N ARG A 48 -9.27 -4.98 -3.91
CA ARG A 48 -10.16 -4.27 -4.83
C ARG A 48 -11.11 -3.28 -4.15
N GLN A 49 -11.45 -3.49 -2.87
CA GLN A 49 -12.38 -2.62 -2.15
C GLN A 49 -11.73 -1.28 -1.79
N ILE A 50 -10.46 -1.32 -1.37
CA ILE A 50 -9.65 -0.14 -1.00
C ILE A 50 -9.38 0.82 -2.19
N ILE A 51 -9.52 0.37 -3.44
CA ILE A 51 -9.20 1.19 -4.63
C ILE A 51 -10.04 2.47 -4.67
N ASN A 52 -11.32 2.37 -4.35
CA ASN A 52 -12.27 3.48 -4.48
C ASN A 52 -12.33 4.37 -3.24
N GLU A 53 -11.82 3.86 -2.12
CA GLU A 53 -11.96 4.49 -0.82
C GLU A 53 -10.98 5.66 -0.61
N VAL A 54 -9.79 5.58 -1.23
CA VAL A 54 -8.72 6.58 -1.08
C VAL A 54 -8.45 7.28 -2.42
N GLU A 55 -9.46 7.99 -2.94
CA GLU A 55 -9.48 8.54 -4.30
C GLU A 55 -8.34 9.52 -4.59
N ARG A 56 -7.98 10.38 -3.62
CA ARG A 56 -6.92 11.38 -3.81
C ARG A 56 -5.53 10.76 -4.00
N ILE A 57 -5.36 9.49 -3.61
CA ILE A 57 -4.09 8.77 -3.68
C ILE A 57 -4.13 7.77 -4.84
N ARG A 58 -3.49 8.16 -5.95
CA ARG A 58 -3.43 7.34 -7.17
C ARG A 58 -2.61 6.06 -6.99
N THR A 59 -1.52 6.13 -6.23
CA THR A 59 -0.63 4.97 -5.98
C THR A 59 -0.83 4.46 -4.57
N LYS A 60 -1.38 3.26 -4.46
CA LYS A 60 -1.76 2.63 -3.18
C LYS A 60 -0.72 1.60 -2.79
N HIS A 61 -0.10 1.75 -1.63
CA HIS A 61 0.96 0.83 -1.20
C HIS A 61 0.38 -0.25 -0.29
N ARG A 62 0.73 -1.51 -0.56
CA ARG A 62 0.34 -2.64 0.27
C ARG A 62 1.58 -3.32 0.82
N LEU A 63 1.78 -3.24 2.14
CA LEU A 63 2.82 -3.99 2.83
C LEU A 63 2.35 -5.44 3.00
N THR A 64 3.23 -6.39 2.65
CA THR A 64 2.95 -7.82 2.86
C THR A 64 4.20 -8.63 3.22
N LEU A 65 3.96 -9.77 3.89
CA LEU A 65 4.97 -10.79 4.18
C LEU A 65 4.72 -12.07 3.37
N GLN A 66 3.81 -12.02 2.39
CA GLN A 66 3.54 -13.17 1.53
C GLN A 66 4.76 -13.50 0.67
N GLU A 67 5.09 -14.78 0.61
CA GLU A 67 6.13 -15.32 -0.27
C GLU A 67 5.48 -15.66 -1.61
N ASP A 68 5.56 -14.74 -2.58
CA ASP A 68 5.07 -14.84 -3.96
C ASP A 68 3.62 -14.38 -4.22
N VAL A 69 3.35 -13.97 -5.47
CA VAL A 69 2.03 -13.71 -6.05
C VAL A 69 2.05 -14.17 -7.50
N SER A 70 0.92 -14.62 -8.05
CA SER A 70 0.89 -14.98 -9.47
C SER A 70 1.11 -13.74 -10.34
N GLU A 71 1.72 -13.91 -11.53
CA GLU A 71 1.92 -12.78 -12.47
C GLU A 71 0.59 -12.11 -12.85
N ALA A 72 -0.47 -12.90 -13.00
CA ALA A 72 -1.80 -12.40 -13.28
C ALA A 72 -2.32 -11.50 -12.15
N GLN A 73 -2.19 -11.94 -10.89
CA GLN A 73 -2.58 -11.14 -9.73
C GLN A 73 -1.73 -9.88 -9.61
N PHE A 74 -0.41 -10.00 -9.80
CA PHE A 74 0.50 -8.86 -9.77
C PHE A 74 0.15 -7.82 -10.84
N ARG A 75 -0.15 -8.28 -12.06
CA ARG A 75 -0.59 -7.43 -13.16
C ARG A 75 -1.88 -6.71 -12.82
N GLU A 76 -2.89 -7.42 -12.34
CA GLU A 76 -4.16 -6.80 -11.93
C GLU A 76 -3.98 -5.74 -10.85
N MET A 77 -3.11 -6.00 -9.86
CA MET A 77 -2.79 -5.05 -8.80
C MET A 77 -2.11 -3.80 -9.36
N THR A 78 -1.12 -3.97 -10.23
CA THR A 78 -0.38 -2.84 -10.81
C THR A 78 -1.22 -2.02 -11.79
N GLU A 79 -2.11 -2.64 -12.56
CA GLU A 79 -3.05 -1.98 -13.48
C GLU A 79 -3.98 -1.00 -12.76
N VAL A 80 -4.36 -1.30 -11.52
CA VAL A 80 -5.21 -0.42 -10.70
C VAL A 80 -4.43 0.54 -9.79
N GLY A 81 -3.10 0.58 -9.92
CA GLY A 81 -2.24 1.47 -9.14
C GLY A 81 -1.83 0.96 -7.75
N VAL A 82 -2.03 -0.33 -7.46
CA VAL A 82 -1.49 -0.95 -6.24
C VAL A 82 -0.02 -1.31 -6.43
N ARG A 83 0.82 -0.95 -5.45
CA ARG A 83 2.24 -1.29 -5.39
C ARG A 83 2.53 -2.13 -4.16
N LEU A 84 3.32 -3.19 -4.34
CA LEU A 84 3.70 -4.07 -3.25
C LEU A 84 4.92 -3.51 -2.52
N VAL A 85 4.78 -3.33 -1.22
CA VAL A 85 5.89 -3.11 -0.29
C VAL A 85 6.19 -4.45 0.36
N VAL A 86 7.40 -4.96 0.17
CA VAL A 86 7.83 -6.29 0.64
C VAL A 86 9.19 -6.12 1.31
N PRO A 87 9.43 -6.66 2.52
CA PRO A 87 10.76 -6.66 3.12
C PRO A 87 11.79 -7.29 2.19
N ALA A 88 12.99 -6.69 2.08
CA ALA A 88 14.02 -7.11 1.14
C ALA A 88 14.35 -8.61 1.23
N GLY A 89 14.35 -9.18 2.44
CA GLY A 89 14.63 -10.61 2.67
C GLY A 89 13.59 -11.59 2.10
N ILE A 90 12.45 -11.10 1.60
CA ILE A 90 11.36 -11.92 1.03
C ILE A 90 11.33 -11.79 -0.51
N HIS A 91 12.05 -10.85 -1.11
CA HIS A 91 12.00 -10.59 -2.56
C HIS A 91 12.38 -11.80 -3.41
N ASP A 92 13.31 -12.63 -2.93
CA ASP A 92 13.74 -13.83 -3.64
C ASP A 92 12.68 -14.93 -3.73
N ALA A 93 11.61 -14.85 -2.93
CA ALA A 93 10.47 -15.74 -3.03
C ALA A 93 9.54 -15.41 -4.22
N TYR A 94 9.64 -14.19 -4.78
CA TYR A 94 8.80 -13.76 -5.90
C TYR A 94 9.38 -14.18 -7.26
N LEU A 95 8.51 -14.29 -8.26
CA LEU A 95 8.92 -14.50 -9.65
C LEU A 95 9.89 -13.42 -10.15
N GLN A 96 10.88 -13.79 -10.97
CA GLN A 96 11.89 -12.85 -11.49
C GLN A 96 11.29 -11.67 -12.26
N ALA A 97 10.15 -11.89 -12.94
CA ALA A 97 9.43 -10.83 -13.65
C ALA A 97 8.78 -9.81 -12.69
N VAL A 98 8.51 -10.18 -11.44
CA VAL A 98 7.86 -9.33 -10.43
C VAL A 98 8.87 -8.55 -9.59
N ARG A 99 10.02 -9.15 -9.26
CA ARG A 99 11.04 -8.55 -8.35
C ARG A 99 11.41 -7.10 -8.68
N PRO A 100 11.64 -6.69 -9.95
CA PRO A 100 12.02 -5.32 -10.28
C PRO A 100 10.96 -4.27 -9.96
N HIS A 101 9.74 -4.69 -9.64
CA HIS A 101 8.61 -3.83 -9.35
C HIS A 101 8.21 -3.80 -7.87
N LEU A 102 8.90 -4.59 -7.03
CA LEU A 102 8.70 -4.59 -5.59
C LEU A 102 9.37 -3.36 -4.98
N ILE A 103 8.75 -2.81 -3.94
CA ILE A 103 9.29 -1.72 -3.14
C ILE A 103 9.74 -2.32 -1.81
N THR A 104 10.95 -2.04 -1.36
CA THR A 104 11.40 -2.41 -0.01
C THR A 104 10.73 -1.51 1.03
N LEU A 105 10.63 -2.00 2.27
CA LEU A 105 10.13 -1.16 3.36
C LEU A 105 11.03 0.07 3.57
N GLU A 106 12.35 -0.07 3.41
CA GLU A 106 13.29 1.05 3.47
C GLU A 106 13.01 2.10 2.38
N GLU A 107 12.79 1.69 1.12
CA GLU A 107 12.47 2.61 0.03
C GLU A 107 11.16 3.36 0.28
N PHE A 108 10.13 2.66 0.76
CA PHE A 108 8.85 3.30 1.10
C PHE A 108 9.01 4.34 2.22
N ILE A 109 9.76 4.02 3.28
CA ILE A 109 10.05 4.98 4.37
C ILE A 109 10.85 6.16 3.84
N GLY A 110 11.79 5.93 2.93
CA GLY A 110 12.56 6.98 2.25
C GLY A 110 11.66 7.95 1.50
N ASP A 111 10.78 7.43 0.65
CA ASP A 111 9.80 8.20 -0.12
C ASP A 111 8.89 9.05 0.81
N VAL A 112 8.34 8.44 1.86
CA VAL A 112 7.50 9.13 2.86
C VAL A 112 8.20 10.33 3.51
N ARG A 113 9.51 10.22 3.79
CA ARG A 113 10.29 11.30 4.43
C ARG A 113 10.58 12.47 3.50
N THR A 114 10.50 12.25 2.19
CA THR A 114 10.78 13.25 1.16
C THR A 114 9.53 13.85 0.52
N ALA A 115 8.36 13.27 0.81
CA ALA A 115 7.07 13.70 0.31
C ALA A 115 6.65 15.09 0.82
#